data_AF-A0A124GBH4-F1
#
_entry.id   AF-A0A124GBH4-F1
#
_cell.length_a   1.000
_cell.length_b   1.000
_cell.length_c   1.000
_cell.angle_alpha   90.00
_cell.angle_beta   90.00
_cell.angle_gamma   90.00
#
_symmetry.space_group_name_H-M   'P 1'
#
loop_
_entity.id
_entity.type
_entity.pdbx_description
1 polymer ?
#
loop_
_entity_poly.entity_id
_entity_poly.type
_entity_poly.pdbx_seq_one_letter_code
_entity_poly.pdbx_strand_id
1 'polypeptide(L)'
;MVKLEERVEQLVAEDAQEALRLRLRRMTSATICDRMLADKHPSMTSNLRRSKAEGVASAVRSALGFWEAAPTALNARLLSQYYFALQLSIAEQVAGPDENASLETIQRHTEQGHGLGTLRALDGVFPENYFVAALKSGHFGSYCRAKGHDVDAFAFDSRPRSWSKVKEEERARLVSLTDLLRRIPELRPLIPECLGLPPLSFHLVHALKNLEIESELRAEHLKRTGKFPASPVGGPNNGNTKTTYLLFSTGFGGGQGITAAFLSSLGFPIQNIVAQKEDDDPSPNFMGEYVHPENEFWWQSLPLYKAATGTSIVVPLWQTHDLFVIHFVTLYALSIVVRYLPSLWHEIENGVLDHIKALLDHYTSVVSVVLPQMGIQRITGVRLNLIYPGSGSSPI
;
A
#
# COMPACT_ATOMS: atom_id res chain seq x y z
N MET A 1 -12.74 22.39 -9.38
CA MET A 1 -12.91 21.24 -8.47
C MET A 1 -12.68 21.76 -7.06
N VAL A 2 -13.73 21.91 -6.25
CA VAL A 2 -13.57 22.33 -4.85
C VAL A 2 -12.87 21.18 -4.13
N LYS A 3 -11.67 21.40 -3.59
CA LYS A 3 -11.01 20.45 -2.69
C LYS A 3 -11.96 20.29 -1.50
N LEU A 4 -12.69 19.17 -1.42
CA LEU A 4 -13.32 18.75 -0.18
C LEU A 4 -12.20 18.70 0.87
N GLU A 5 -12.35 19.45 1.96
CA GLU A 5 -11.41 19.38 3.08
C GLU A 5 -11.23 17.91 3.46
N GLU A 6 -9.97 17.46 3.48
CA GLU A 6 -9.64 16.10 3.86
C GLU A 6 -10.05 15.92 5.32
N ARG A 7 -11.13 15.18 5.57
CA ARG A 7 -11.59 14.92 6.94
C ARG A 7 -10.58 14.01 7.63
N VAL A 8 -10.08 14.45 8.78
CA VAL A 8 -9.11 13.72 9.58
C VAL A 8 -9.76 13.31 10.90
N GLU A 9 -9.73 12.02 11.22
CA GLU A 9 -10.07 11.47 12.53
C GLU A 9 -8.76 11.07 13.24
N GLN A 10 -8.57 11.59 14.46
CA GLN A 10 -7.46 11.21 15.32
C GLN A 10 -7.90 10.09 16.26
N LEU A 11 -7.12 9.02 16.31
CA LEU A 11 -7.31 7.92 17.25
C LEU A 11 -6.09 7.86 18.16
N VAL A 12 -6.28 8.29 19.41
CA VAL A 12 -5.25 8.23 20.45
C VAL A 12 -5.42 6.92 21.20
N ALA A 13 -4.40 6.06 21.17
CA ALA A 13 -4.44 4.78 21.88
C ALA A 13 -3.04 4.21 22.15
N GLU A 14 -2.88 3.54 23.29
CA GLU A 14 -1.67 2.75 23.58
C GLU A 14 -1.61 1.50 22.67
N ASP A 15 -2.75 0.83 22.47
CA ASP A 15 -2.90 -0.30 21.57
C ASP A 15 -3.63 0.14 20.29
N ALA A 16 -2.87 0.29 19.21
CA ALA A 16 -3.38 0.64 17.89
C ALA A 16 -4.33 -0.43 17.31
N GLN A 17 -4.07 -1.72 17.53
CA GLN A 17 -4.91 -2.78 17.00
C GLN A 17 -6.29 -2.74 17.68
N GLU A 18 -6.32 -2.60 19.00
CA GLU A 18 -7.56 -2.50 19.75
C GLU A 18 -8.38 -1.26 19.35
N ALA A 19 -7.73 -0.11 19.19
CA ALA A 19 -8.41 1.11 18.75
C ALA A 19 -9.03 0.98 17.35
N LEU A 20 -8.28 0.40 16.41
CA LEU A 20 -8.77 0.12 15.06
C LEU A 20 -9.92 -0.90 15.08
N ARG A 21 -9.80 -1.94 15.91
CA ARG A 21 -10.84 -2.96 16.08
C ARG A 21 -12.13 -2.35 16.62
N LEU A 22 -12.07 -1.54 17.67
CA LEU A 22 -13.22 -0.81 18.20
C LEU A 22 -13.82 0.15 17.16
N ARG A 23 -12.98 0.82 16.37
CA ARG A 23 -13.43 1.70 15.28
C ARG A 23 -14.20 0.95 14.20
N LEU A 24 -13.73 -0.23 13.78
CA LEU A 24 -14.44 -1.11 12.85
C LEU A 24 -15.71 -1.68 13.49
N ARG A 25 -15.66 -2.06 14.77
CA ARG A 25 -16.81 -2.57 15.50
C ARG A 25 -17.96 -1.56 15.56
N ARG A 26 -17.70 -0.26 15.64
CA ARG A 26 -18.73 0.79 15.49
C ARG A 26 -19.48 0.69 14.16
N MET A 27 -18.80 0.30 13.08
CA MET A 27 -19.39 0.17 11.75
C MET A 27 -20.21 -1.12 11.57
N THR A 28 -20.34 -1.97 12.61
CA THR A 28 -21.33 -3.05 12.62
C THR A 28 -22.76 -2.54 12.84
N SER A 29 -22.93 -1.27 13.22
CA SER A 29 -24.24 -0.62 13.34
C SER A 29 -24.65 0.00 12.01
N ALA A 30 -25.77 -0.47 11.44
CA ALA A 30 -26.36 0.11 10.23
C ALA A 30 -26.71 1.60 10.43
N THR A 31 -27.12 2.01 11.64
CA THR A 31 -27.39 3.42 11.96
C THR A 31 -26.13 4.28 11.86
N ILE A 32 -24.99 3.79 12.35
CA ILE A 32 -23.71 4.51 12.24
C ILE A 32 -23.26 4.56 10.77
N CYS A 33 -23.41 3.45 10.03
CA CYS A 33 -23.10 3.40 8.62
C CYS A 33 -23.98 4.33 7.78
N ASP A 34 -25.28 4.47 8.09
CA ASP A 34 -26.18 5.41 7.39
C ASP A 34 -25.72 6.86 7.56
N ARG A 35 -25.36 7.27 8.79
CA ARG A 35 -24.80 8.60 9.06
C ARG A 35 -23.49 8.83 8.32
N MET A 36 -22.58 7.85 8.40
CA MET A 36 -21.30 7.89 7.68
C MET A 36 -21.49 8.00 6.16
N LEU A 37 -22.43 7.27 5.56
CA LEU A 37 -22.71 7.34 4.13
C LEU A 37 -23.40 8.65 3.74
N ALA A 38 -24.22 9.23 4.61
CA ALA A 38 -24.85 10.53 4.37
C ALA A 38 -23.76 11.62 4.29
N ASP A 39 -22.80 11.53 5.20
CA ASP A 39 -21.63 12.40 5.26
C ASP A 39 -20.69 12.22 4.06
N LYS A 40 -20.46 10.97 3.63
CA LYS A 40 -19.55 10.63 2.52
C LYS A 40 -20.17 10.91 1.15
N HIS A 41 -21.47 10.69 1.02
CA HIS A 41 -22.22 10.81 -0.23
C HIS A 41 -23.51 11.63 0.00
N PRO A 42 -23.42 12.97 0.11
CA PRO A 42 -24.57 13.83 0.43
C PRO A 42 -25.73 13.75 -0.57
N SER A 43 -25.45 13.40 -1.82
CA SER A 43 -26.46 13.23 -2.88
C SER A 43 -27.18 11.88 -2.85
N MET A 44 -26.78 10.93 -2.00
CA MET A 44 -27.36 9.60 -1.94
C MET A 44 -28.76 9.62 -1.29
N THR A 45 -29.75 9.03 -1.96
CA THR A 45 -31.12 8.95 -1.44
C THR A 45 -31.19 8.15 -0.14
N SER A 46 -32.15 8.48 0.74
CA SER A 46 -32.29 7.84 2.06
C SER A 46 -32.53 6.33 1.97
N ASN A 47 -33.31 5.85 1.00
CA ASN A 47 -33.60 4.43 0.82
C ASN A 47 -32.34 3.66 0.37
N LEU A 48 -31.64 4.17 -0.65
CA LEU A 48 -30.40 3.57 -1.13
C LEU A 48 -29.35 3.55 -0.02
N ARG A 49 -29.21 4.66 0.70
CA ARG A 49 -28.26 4.80 1.80
C ARG A 49 -28.51 3.81 2.92
N ARG A 50 -29.77 3.60 3.33
CA ARG A 50 -30.13 2.61 4.36
C ARG A 50 -29.76 1.19 3.92
N SER A 51 -30.10 0.81 2.69
CA SER A 51 -29.76 -0.50 2.14
C SER A 51 -28.23 -0.72 2.08
N LYS A 52 -27.48 0.29 1.62
CA LYS A 52 -26.02 0.26 1.63
C LYS A 52 -25.45 0.19 3.04
N ALA A 53 -26.01 0.93 3.99
CA ALA A 53 -25.57 0.93 5.38
C ALA A 53 -25.70 -0.46 6.02
N GLU A 54 -26.79 -1.17 5.75
CA GLU A 54 -26.98 -2.57 6.16
C GLU A 54 -25.94 -3.49 5.52
N GLY A 55 -25.67 -3.30 4.22
CA GLY A 55 -24.66 -4.06 3.49
C GLY A 55 -23.25 -3.86 4.03
N VAL A 56 -22.85 -2.60 4.28
CA VAL A 56 -21.56 -2.25 4.90
C VAL A 56 -21.47 -2.88 6.29
N ALA A 57 -22.50 -2.71 7.12
CA ALA A 57 -22.52 -3.26 8.47
C ALA A 57 -22.43 -4.78 8.51
N SER A 58 -23.03 -5.47 7.52
CA SER A 58 -22.91 -6.91 7.36
C SER A 58 -21.50 -7.34 6.96
N ALA A 59 -20.93 -6.71 5.92
CA ALA A 59 -19.58 -7.03 5.47
C ALA A 59 -18.52 -6.75 6.55
N VAL A 60 -18.65 -5.65 7.29
CA VAL A 60 -17.74 -5.34 8.41
C VAL A 60 -17.88 -6.35 9.56
N ARG A 61 -19.09 -6.83 9.87
CA ARG A 61 -19.27 -7.93 10.85
C ARG A 61 -18.54 -9.19 10.40
N SER A 62 -18.68 -9.57 9.13
CA SER A 62 -17.95 -10.70 8.56
C SER A 62 -16.44 -10.50 8.61
N ALA A 63 -15.95 -9.31 8.30
CA ALA A 63 -14.53 -8.97 8.43
C ALA A 63 -14.06 -9.17 9.88
N LEU A 64 -14.74 -8.56 10.85
CA LEU A 64 -14.38 -8.71 12.26
C LEU A 64 -14.38 -10.16 12.74
N GLY A 65 -15.28 -11.00 12.23
CA GLY A 65 -15.27 -12.43 12.54
C GLY A 65 -13.94 -13.12 12.18
N PHE A 66 -13.34 -12.77 11.04
CA PHE A 66 -12.03 -13.29 10.65
C PHE A 66 -10.87 -12.67 11.45
N TRP A 67 -10.98 -11.41 11.83
CA TRP A 67 -9.94 -10.76 12.63
C TRP A 67 -9.94 -11.25 14.08
N GLU A 68 -11.11 -11.35 14.71
CA GLU A 68 -11.28 -11.73 16.12
C GLU A 68 -11.05 -13.22 16.39
N ALA A 69 -11.05 -14.07 15.36
CA ALA A 69 -10.68 -15.48 15.50
C ALA A 69 -9.26 -15.68 16.05
N ALA A 70 -8.37 -14.69 15.83
CA ALA A 70 -7.00 -14.61 16.37
C ALA A 70 -6.28 -15.98 16.49
N PRO A 71 -6.19 -16.78 15.40
CA PRO A 71 -5.57 -18.09 15.48
C PRO A 71 -4.09 -17.98 15.82
N THR A 72 -3.55 -18.97 16.53
CA THR A 72 -2.13 -18.99 16.93
C THR A 72 -1.21 -19.39 15.77
N ALA A 73 -1.60 -20.42 15.01
CA ALA A 73 -0.81 -20.96 13.91
C ALA A 73 -0.71 -19.97 12.73
N LEU A 74 0.49 -19.82 12.16
CA LEU A 74 0.77 -18.84 11.09
C LEU A 74 -0.07 -19.08 9.83
N ASN A 75 -0.25 -20.33 9.41
CA ASN A 75 -1.11 -20.68 8.28
C ASN A 75 -2.55 -20.18 8.45
N ALA A 76 -3.12 -20.38 9.63
CA ALA A 76 -4.47 -19.95 9.97
C ALA A 76 -4.57 -18.43 10.09
N ARG A 77 -3.53 -17.75 10.59
CA ARG A 77 -3.45 -16.28 10.61
C ARG A 77 -3.47 -15.71 9.19
N LEU A 78 -2.63 -16.21 8.30
CA LEU A 78 -2.59 -15.79 6.89
C LEU A 78 -3.92 -16.00 6.18
N LEU A 79 -4.55 -17.16 6.39
CA LEU A 79 -5.86 -17.44 5.80
C LEU A 79 -6.95 -16.50 6.34
N SER A 80 -6.96 -16.25 7.64
CA SER A 80 -7.93 -15.35 8.27
C SER A 80 -7.74 -13.91 7.81
N GLN A 81 -6.50 -13.44 7.70
CA GLN A 81 -6.16 -12.12 7.18
C GLN A 81 -6.57 -11.95 5.71
N TYR A 82 -6.44 -13.00 4.90
CA TYR A 82 -6.93 -12.96 3.53
C TYR A 82 -8.45 -12.74 3.47
N TYR A 83 -9.23 -13.52 4.24
CA TYR A 83 -10.68 -13.36 4.25
C TYR A 83 -11.11 -12.03 4.91
N PHE A 84 -10.35 -11.53 5.89
CA PHE A 84 -10.53 -10.19 6.41
C PHE A 84 -10.39 -9.12 5.33
N ALA A 85 -9.30 -9.16 4.54
CA ALA A 85 -9.07 -8.25 3.42
C ALA A 85 -10.18 -8.35 2.35
N LEU A 86 -10.63 -9.57 2.05
CA LEU A 86 -11.76 -9.81 1.15
C LEU A 86 -13.02 -9.11 1.65
N GLN A 87 -13.40 -9.30 2.91
CA GLN A 87 -14.61 -8.67 3.47
C GLN A 87 -14.49 -7.15 3.57
N LEU A 88 -13.29 -6.60 3.85
CA LEU A 88 -13.06 -5.15 3.81
C LEU A 88 -13.26 -4.58 2.39
N SER A 89 -12.78 -5.29 1.36
CA SER A 89 -12.96 -4.84 -0.03
C SER A 89 -14.42 -4.84 -0.47
N ILE A 90 -15.22 -5.80 0.02
CA ILE A 90 -16.68 -5.85 -0.18
C ILE A 90 -17.33 -4.65 0.52
N ALA A 91 -17.01 -4.43 1.80
CA ALA A 91 -17.53 -3.30 2.56
C ALA A 91 -17.22 -1.96 1.90
N GLU A 92 -16.01 -1.80 1.34
CA GLU A 92 -15.62 -0.60 0.60
C GLU A 92 -16.45 -0.40 -0.66
N GLN A 93 -16.66 -1.45 -1.48
CA GLN A 93 -17.47 -1.34 -2.70
C GLN A 93 -18.92 -0.98 -2.38
N VAL A 94 -19.54 -1.63 -1.38
CA VAL A 94 -20.91 -1.31 -0.94
C VAL A 94 -20.99 0.15 -0.48
N ALA A 95 -19.95 0.63 0.22
CA ALA A 95 -19.84 2.01 0.67
C ALA A 95 -19.49 3.03 -0.43
N GLY A 96 -19.35 2.60 -1.69
CA GLY A 96 -19.12 3.47 -2.84
C GLY A 96 -20.39 4.20 -3.28
N PRO A 97 -20.28 5.14 -4.26
CA PRO A 97 -21.42 5.89 -4.76
C PRO A 97 -22.32 5.10 -5.72
N ASP A 98 -21.83 4.04 -6.36
CA ASP A 98 -22.56 3.27 -7.38
C ASP A 98 -23.85 2.64 -6.85
N GLU A 99 -25.00 3.11 -7.32
CA GLU A 99 -26.33 2.68 -6.86
C GLU A 99 -26.58 1.19 -7.07
N ASN A 100 -25.91 0.58 -8.05
CA ASN A 100 -26.06 -0.85 -8.38
C ASN A 100 -25.16 -1.75 -7.51
N ALA A 101 -24.19 -1.19 -6.80
CA ALA A 101 -23.24 -1.94 -5.97
C ALA A 101 -23.83 -2.28 -4.59
N SER A 102 -24.83 -3.18 -4.57
CA SER A 102 -25.39 -3.74 -3.33
C SER A 102 -24.54 -4.90 -2.81
N LEU A 103 -24.71 -5.27 -1.53
CA LEU A 103 -24.02 -6.42 -0.95
C LEU A 103 -24.26 -7.71 -1.76
N GLU A 104 -25.51 -7.95 -2.17
CA GLU A 104 -25.88 -9.12 -2.97
C GLU A 104 -25.14 -9.15 -4.32
N THR A 105 -25.11 -8.01 -5.03
CA THR A 105 -24.44 -7.93 -6.33
C THR A 105 -22.94 -8.16 -6.22
N ILE A 106 -22.29 -7.63 -5.17
CA ILE A 106 -20.86 -7.80 -4.95
C ILE A 106 -20.55 -9.24 -4.51
N GLN A 107 -21.38 -9.84 -3.67
CA GLN A 107 -21.24 -11.25 -3.27
C GLN A 107 -21.33 -12.19 -4.48
N ARG A 108 -22.18 -11.90 -5.46
CA ARG A 108 -22.24 -12.67 -6.72
C ARG A 108 -20.90 -12.70 -7.46
N HIS A 109 -20.11 -11.63 -7.40
CA HIS A 109 -18.74 -11.65 -7.98
C HIS A 109 -17.81 -12.59 -7.21
N THR A 110 -17.98 -12.72 -5.89
CA THR A 110 -17.19 -13.64 -5.07
C THR A 110 -17.54 -15.10 -5.34
N GLU A 111 -18.81 -15.39 -5.63
CA GLU A 111 -19.29 -16.72 -6.03
C GLU A 111 -18.71 -17.19 -7.37
N GLN A 112 -18.45 -16.25 -8.30
CA GLN A 112 -17.78 -16.52 -9.57
C GLN A 112 -16.27 -16.76 -9.41
N GLY A 113 -15.74 -16.63 -8.19
CA GLY A 113 -14.33 -16.76 -7.85
C GLY A 113 -13.72 -15.44 -7.40
N HIS A 114 -12.56 -15.52 -6.74
CA HIS A 114 -11.95 -14.34 -6.12
C HIS A 114 -11.26 -13.40 -7.12
N GLY A 115 -11.21 -13.75 -8.42
CA GLY A 115 -10.64 -12.92 -9.49
C GLY A 115 -9.11 -12.89 -9.54
N LEU A 116 -8.46 -13.85 -8.90
CA LEU A 116 -7.02 -14.05 -8.93
C LEU A 116 -6.72 -15.53 -9.24
N GLY A 117 -5.54 -15.80 -9.77
CA GLY A 117 -5.02 -17.15 -9.98
C GLY A 117 -3.54 -17.23 -9.63
N THR A 118 -3.08 -18.40 -9.20
CA THR A 118 -1.65 -18.65 -8.96
C THR A 118 -1.08 -19.63 -9.98
N LEU A 119 0.22 -19.48 -10.23
CA LEU A 119 1.02 -20.27 -11.15
C LEU A 119 2.41 -20.52 -10.55
N ARG A 120 2.99 -21.70 -10.75
CA ARG A 120 4.36 -21.99 -10.32
C ARG A 120 5.22 -22.33 -11.53
N ALA A 121 6.36 -21.66 -11.65
CA ALA A 121 7.43 -22.04 -12.57
C ALA A 121 8.22 -23.21 -11.97
N LEU A 122 8.43 -24.28 -12.74
CA LEU A 122 9.01 -25.53 -12.22
C LEU A 122 10.54 -25.46 -12.03
N ASP A 123 11.19 -24.56 -12.74
CA ASP A 123 12.63 -24.37 -12.85
C ASP A 123 13.21 -23.35 -11.85
N GLY A 124 12.36 -22.70 -11.04
CA GLY A 124 12.79 -21.69 -10.08
C GLY A 124 12.65 -22.09 -8.61
N VAL A 125 13.14 -21.22 -7.72
CA VAL A 125 13.08 -21.39 -6.26
C VAL A 125 11.96 -20.55 -5.65
N PHE A 126 11.33 -21.05 -4.59
CA PHE A 126 10.31 -20.30 -3.86
C PHE A 126 10.96 -19.19 -3.00
N PRO A 127 10.38 -17.98 -2.87
CA PRO A 127 9.08 -17.55 -3.40
C PRO A 127 9.10 -16.94 -4.81
N GLU A 128 10.26 -16.86 -5.46
CA GLU A 128 10.41 -16.18 -6.77
C GLU A 128 9.66 -16.90 -7.89
N ASN A 129 9.62 -18.23 -7.86
CA ASN A 129 8.94 -19.04 -8.86
C ASN A 129 7.42 -19.13 -8.68
N TYR A 130 6.85 -18.44 -7.69
CA TYR A 130 5.43 -18.48 -7.38
C TYR A 130 4.75 -17.18 -7.81
N PHE A 131 3.91 -17.25 -8.84
CA PHE A 131 3.32 -16.10 -9.51
C PHE A 131 1.83 -15.98 -9.24
N VAL A 132 1.34 -14.73 -9.29
CA VAL A 132 -0.08 -14.37 -9.25
C VAL A 132 -0.48 -13.70 -10.56
N ALA A 133 -1.67 -14.05 -11.03
CA ALA A 133 -2.34 -13.45 -12.18
C ALA A 133 -3.66 -12.81 -11.72
N ALA A 134 -3.94 -11.60 -12.18
CA ALA A 134 -5.28 -11.02 -12.11
C ALA A 134 -6.19 -11.61 -13.18
N LEU A 135 -7.47 -11.77 -12.87
CA LEU A 135 -8.49 -12.21 -13.81
C LEU A 135 -9.49 -11.07 -14.03
N LYS A 136 -10.00 -10.97 -15.25
CA LYS A 136 -11.06 -10.00 -15.58
C LYS A 136 -12.37 -10.30 -14.87
N SER A 137 -12.64 -11.59 -14.61
CA SER A 137 -13.80 -12.07 -13.88
C SER A 137 -13.55 -12.18 -12.38
N GLY A 138 -14.62 -12.36 -11.60
CA GLY A 138 -14.55 -12.55 -10.16
C GLY A 138 -14.37 -11.25 -9.38
N HIS A 139 -14.29 -11.39 -8.05
CA HIS A 139 -14.30 -10.26 -7.12
C HIS A 139 -13.17 -9.25 -7.33
N PHE A 140 -11.92 -9.70 -7.41
CA PHE A 140 -10.76 -8.80 -7.52
C PHE A 140 -10.82 -7.90 -8.77
N GLY A 141 -11.20 -8.46 -9.92
CA GLY A 141 -11.38 -7.68 -11.16
C GLY A 141 -12.52 -6.66 -11.05
N SER A 142 -13.64 -7.03 -10.42
CA SER A 142 -14.74 -6.10 -10.12
C SER A 142 -14.28 -4.98 -9.16
N TYR A 143 -13.57 -5.34 -8.10
CA TYR A 143 -12.99 -4.41 -7.12
C TYR A 143 -12.07 -3.39 -7.78
N CYS A 144 -11.11 -3.84 -8.59
CA CYS A 144 -10.19 -2.95 -9.27
C CYS A 144 -10.89 -1.97 -10.21
N ARG A 145 -11.91 -2.42 -10.97
CA ARG A 145 -12.73 -1.52 -11.82
C ARG A 145 -13.49 -0.48 -11.00
N ALA A 146 -14.09 -0.89 -9.88
CA ALA A 146 -14.77 0.03 -8.96
C ALA A 146 -13.82 1.08 -8.36
N LYS A 147 -12.52 0.77 -8.26
CA LYS A 147 -11.47 1.71 -7.86
C LYS A 147 -10.91 2.56 -9.00
N GLY A 148 -11.39 2.37 -10.23
CA GLY A 148 -10.95 3.11 -11.41
C GLY A 148 -9.64 2.58 -12.03
N HIS A 149 -9.21 1.36 -11.69
CA HIS A 149 -8.05 0.75 -12.33
C HIS A 149 -8.43 0.17 -13.70
N ASP A 150 -7.52 0.32 -14.68
CA ASP A 150 -7.63 -0.31 -15.99
C ASP A 150 -7.27 -1.79 -15.89
N VAL A 151 -8.27 -2.61 -15.56
CA VAL A 151 -8.12 -4.06 -15.42
C VAL A 151 -7.73 -4.73 -16.73
N ASP A 152 -8.12 -4.18 -17.87
CA ASP A 152 -7.82 -4.78 -19.18
C ASP A 152 -6.32 -4.66 -19.54
N ALA A 153 -5.61 -3.69 -18.96
CA ALA A 153 -4.17 -3.53 -19.14
C ALA A 153 -3.33 -4.67 -18.54
N PHE A 154 -3.83 -5.35 -17.50
CA PHE A 154 -3.03 -6.34 -16.74
C PHE A 154 -3.71 -7.68 -16.47
N ALA A 155 -5.04 -7.78 -16.52
CA ALA A 155 -5.73 -9.01 -16.18
C ALA A 155 -5.88 -9.97 -17.37
N PHE A 156 -5.90 -11.26 -17.06
CA PHE A 156 -6.15 -12.33 -18.01
C PHE A 156 -7.65 -12.57 -18.18
N ASP A 157 -8.07 -12.94 -19.39
CA ASP A 157 -9.46 -13.37 -19.65
C ASP A 157 -9.77 -14.71 -18.95
N SER A 158 -8.78 -15.58 -18.80
CA SER A 158 -8.91 -16.87 -18.12
C SER A 158 -7.66 -17.22 -17.32
N ARG A 159 -7.83 -18.04 -16.28
CA ARG A 159 -6.72 -18.44 -15.40
C ARG A 159 -5.62 -19.17 -16.19
N PRO A 160 -4.37 -18.69 -16.15
CA PRO A 160 -3.23 -19.40 -16.71
C PRO A 160 -3.10 -20.81 -16.10
N ARG A 161 -3.01 -21.84 -16.95
CA ARG A 161 -3.02 -23.25 -16.49
C ARG A 161 -1.64 -23.79 -16.12
N SER A 162 -0.60 -23.41 -16.86
CA SER A 162 0.77 -23.87 -16.62
C SER A 162 1.77 -22.85 -17.14
N TRP A 163 2.93 -22.75 -16.48
CA TRP A 163 4.03 -21.84 -16.85
C TRP A 163 4.43 -21.96 -18.32
N SER A 164 4.55 -23.20 -18.81
CA SER A 164 4.90 -23.52 -20.19
C SER A 164 3.92 -23.01 -21.25
N LYS A 165 2.68 -22.68 -20.86
CA LYS A 165 1.62 -22.22 -21.79
C LYS A 165 1.42 -20.71 -21.77
N VAL A 166 2.08 -19.99 -20.85
CA VAL A 166 2.02 -18.52 -20.82
C VAL A 166 3.05 -17.98 -21.80
N LYS A 167 2.57 -17.21 -22.78
CA LYS A 167 3.43 -16.57 -23.77
C LYS A 167 4.34 -15.55 -23.11
N GLU A 168 5.53 -15.33 -23.67
CA GLU A 168 6.53 -14.42 -23.11
C GLU A 168 5.98 -12.99 -22.90
N GLU A 169 5.24 -12.47 -23.87
CA GLU A 169 4.54 -11.18 -23.80
C GLU A 169 3.52 -11.08 -22.66
N GLU A 170 2.90 -12.19 -22.27
CA GLU A 170 1.92 -12.25 -21.19
C GLU A 170 2.57 -12.41 -19.81
N ARG A 171 3.83 -12.88 -19.75
CA ARG A 171 4.55 -13.08 -18.47
C ARG A 171 4.76 -11.76 -17.73
N ALA A 172 4.85 -10.63 -18.44
CA ALA A 172 4.92 -9.30 -17.82
C ALA A 172 3.68 -8.94 -16.98
N ARG A 173 2.54 -9.64 -17.18
CA ARG A 173 1.32 -9.48 -16.38
C ARG A 173 1.30 -10.37 -15.13
N LEU A 174 2.23 -11.33 -15.03
CA LEU A 174 2.41 -12.15 -13.84
C LEU A 174 3.32 -11.43 -12.84
N VAL A 175 3.03 -11.59 -11.55
CA VAL A 175 3.84 -10.98 -10.49
C VAL A 175 4.23 -12.05 -9.49
N SER A 176 5.52 -12.17 -9.18
CA SER A 176 6.00 -13.17 -8.23
C SER A 176 5.66 -12.77 -6.78
N LEU A 177 5.55 -13.77 -5.91
CA LEU A 177 5.35 -13.55 -4.47
C LEU A 177 6.53 -12.79 -3.85
N THR A 178 7.76 -13.05 -4.33
CA THR A 178 8.96 -12.26 -4.00
C THR A 178 8.71 -10.78 -4.28
N ASP A 179 8.23 -10.44 -5.47
CA ASP A 179 8.00 -9.07 -5.89
C ASP A 179 6.87 -8.38 -5.12
N LEU A 180 5.83 -9.13 -4.74
CA LEU A 180 4.75 -8.64 -3.89
C LEU A 180 5.27 -8.28 -2.49
N LEU A 181 6.07 -9.17 -1.87
CA LEU A 181 6.65 -8.94 -0.55
C LEU A 181 7.62 -7.74 -0.54
N ARG A 182 8.46 -7.60 -1.58
CA ARG A 182 9.41 -6.47 -1.73
C ARG A 182 8.74 -5.10 -1.82
N ARG A 183 7.46 -5.04 -2.23
CA ARG A 183 6.68 -3.80 -2.33
C ARG A 183 6.09 -3.34 -1.00
N ILE A 184 6.14 -4.14 0.05
CA ILE A 184 5.55 -3.83 1.35
C ILE A 184 6.54 -2.99 2.18
N PRO A 185 6.27 -1.69 2.42
CA PRO A 185 7.25 -0.79 3.03
C PRO A 185 7.70 -1.21 4.43
N GLU A 186 6.81 -1.79 5.22
CA GLU A 186 7.11 -2.23 6.59
C GLU A 186 8.02 -3.46 6.62
N LEU A 187 8.09 -4.24 5.54
CA LEU A 187 9.00 -5.37 5.43
C LEU A 187 10.40 -4.96 4.94
N ARG A 188 10.57 -3.72 4.45
CA ARG A 188 11.81 -3.23 3.82
C ARG A 188 13.09 -3.62 4.55
N PRO A 189 13.21 -3.53 5.90
CA PRO A 189 14.43 -3.93 6.60
C PRO A 189 14.75 -5.43 6.50
N LEU A 190 13.73 -6.28 6.40
CA LEU A 190 13.86 -7.74 6.35
C LEU A 190 14.03 -8.28 4.94
N ILE A 191 13.71 -7.49 3.91
CA ILE A 191 13.75 -7.95 2.52
C ILE A 191 15.16 -8.42 2.10
N PRO A 192 16.25 -7.66 2.34
CA PRO A 192 17.59 -8.14 1.99
C PRO A 192 18.00 -9.37 2.80
N GLU A 193 17.65 -9.43 4.08
CA GLU A 193 17.99 -10.55 4.98
C GLU A 193 17.29 -11.84 4.56
N CYS A 194 15.98 -11.79 4.32
CA CYS A 194 15.18 -12.98 4.03
C CYS A 194 15.18 -13.35 2.54
N LEU A 195 15.31 -12.40 1.62
CA LEU A 195 15.17 -12.67 0.18
C LEU A 195 16.48 -12.45 -0.61
N GLY A 196 17.53 -11.88 -0.02
CA GLY A 196 18.78 -11.57 -0.72
C GLY A 196 18.62 -10.58 -1.88
N LEU A 197 17.55 -9.79 -1.87
CA LEU A 197 17.17 -8.88 -2.95
C LEU A 197 16.95 -7.45 -2.43
N PRO A 198 17.10 -6.41 -3.26
CA PRO A 198 16.75 -5.06 -2.87
C PRO A 198 15.23 -4.90 -2.74
N PRO A 199 14.73 -4.08 -1.81
CA PRO A 199 13.30 -3.76 -1.72
C PRO A 199 12.79 -3.05 -2.98
N LEU A 200 11.46 -3.04 -3.15
CA LEU A 200 10.74 -2.29 -4.18
C LEU A 200 9.89 -1.17 -3.55
N SER A 201 10.31 -0.73 -2.35
CA SER A 201 9.74 0.37 -1.60
C SER A 201 10.85 1.09 -0.85
N PHE A 202 10.78 2.43 -0.82
CA PHE A 202 11.85 3.27 -0.26
C PHE A 202 11.24 4.43 0.51
N HIS A 203 11.80 4.74 1.68
CA HIS A 203 11.47 6.00 2.33
C HIS A 203 12.09 7.15 1.56
N LEU A 204 11.30 8.19 1.34
CA LEU A 204 11.75 9.43 0.76
C LEU A 204 11.77 10.50 1.85
N VAL A 205 12.91 11.16 1.97
CA VAL A 205 13.07 12.32 2.86
C VAL A 205 13.55 13.53 2.08
N HIS A 206 13.24 14.70 2.60
CA HIS A 206 13.72 15.96 2.04
C HIS A 206 15.23 16.06 2.26
N ALA A 207 16.01 16.13 1.17
CA ALA A 207 17.46 16.14 1.26
C ALA A 207 17.99 17.46 1.86
N LEU A 208 19.15 17.40 2.54
CA LEU A 208 19.83 18.59 3.08
C LEU A 208 20.23 19.59 2.00
N LYS A 209 20.51 19.12 0.78
CA LYS A 209 20.80 19.94 -0.41
C LYS A 209 19.74 21.03 -0.67
N ASN A 210 18.47 20.79 -0.32
CA ASN A 210 17.44 21.81 -0.45
C ASN A 210 17.70 23.02 0.47
N LEU A 211 18.22 22.80 1.68
CA LEU A 211 18.56 23.88 2.61
C LEU A 211 19.77 24.68 2.13
N GLU A 212 20.75 24.00 1.56
CA GLU A 212 21.94 24.63 0.95
C GLU A 212 21.52 25.57 -0.19
N ILE A 213 20.72 25.06 -1.14
CA ILE A 213 20.22 25.84 -2.27
C ILE A 213 19.34 27.00 -1.79
N GLU A 214 18.47 26.76 -0.80
CA GLU A 214 17.64 27.82 -0.25
C GLU A 214 18.48 28.94 0.39
N SER A 215 19.56 28.58 1.10
CA SER A 215 20.49 29.54 1.69
C SER A 215 21.18 30.40 0.62
N GLU A 216 21.67 29.77 -0.45
CA GLU A 216 22.28 30.46 -1.60
C GLU A 216 21.31 31.43 -2.27
N LEU A 217 20.10 30.97 -2.58
CA LEU A 217 19.05 31.80 -3.20
C LEU A 217 18.65 32.99 -2.31
N ARG A 218 18.59 32.79 -0.99
CA ARG A 218 18.33 33.88 -0.02
C ARG A 218 19.48 34.89 0.00
N ALA A 219 20.73 34.43 -0.04
CA ALA A 219 21.89 35.31 -0.08
C ALA A 219 21.95 36.13 -1.38
N GLU A 220 21.65 35.52 -2.53
CA GLU A 220 21.54 36.22 -3.81
C GLU A 220 20.40 37.24 -3.82
N HIS A 221 19.22 36.87 -3.31
CA HIS A 221 18.11 37.79 -3.18
C HIS A 221 18.49 39.02 -2.33
N LEU A 222 19.11 38.80 -1.17
CA LEU A 222 19.56 39.87 -0.28
C LEU A 222 20.58 40.78 -0.97
N LYS A 223 21.56 40.21 -1.69
CA LYS A 223 22.55 40.98 -2.47
C LYS A 223 21.87 41.86 -3.53
N ARG A 224 20.81 41.36 -4.18
CA ARG A 224 20.11 42.05 -5.27
C ARG A 224 19.13 43.12 -4.78
N THR A 225 18.38 42.85 -3.71
CA THR A 225 17.26 43.69 -3.27
C THR A 225 17.54 44.49 -2.00
N GLY A 226 18.63 44.17 -1.30
CA GLY A 226 18.95 44.72 0.02
C GLY A 226 18.00 44.28 1.12
N LYS A 227 17.08 43.34 0.84
CA LYS A 227 16.07 42.86 1.79
C LYS A 227 16.15 41.35 1.94
N PHE A 228 15.86 40.85 3.14
CA PHE A 228 15.67 39.43 3.34
C PHE A 228 14.31 39.00 2.75
N PRO A 229 14.22 37.89 2.01
CA PRO A 229 12.96 37.44 1.45
C PRO A 229 11.96 37.07 2.55
N ALA A 230 10.72 37.55 2.43
CA ALA A 230 9.65 37.34 3.42
C ALA A 230 9.08 35.91 3.43
N SER A 231 9.47 35.07 2.46
CA SER A 231 9.04 33.68 2.35
C SER A 231 10.18 32.81 1.84
N PRO A 232 10.17 31.50 2.12
CA PRO A 232 11.11 30.56 1.53
C PRO A 232 11.17 30.74 0.02
N VAL A 233 12.37 30.94 -0.53
CA VAL A 233 12.56 31.09 -1.97
C VAL A 233 12.27 29.75 -2.69
N GLY A 234 12.31 28.64 -1.94
CA GLY A 234 12.14 27.29 -2.46
C GLY A 234 13.36 26.83 -3.26
N GLY A 235 13.38 25.55 -3.67
CA GLY A 235 14.35 25.07 -4.65
C GLY A 235 14.22 25.74 -6.02
N PRO A 236 15.06 25.36 -7.00
CA PRO A 236 15.11 25.99 -8.32
C PRO A 236 13.72 26.05 -8.96
N ASN A 237 13.33 27.26 -9.38
CA ASN A 237 11.99 27.57 -9.89
C ASN A 237 12.09 28.26 -11.25
N ASN A 238 11.30 27.81 -12.22
CA ASN A 238 11.22 28.38 -13.57
C ASN A 238 9.91 29.15 -13.84
N GLY A 239 9.13 29.45 -12.79
CA GLY A 239 7.86 30.17 -12.82
C GLY A 239 6.61 29.31 -12.98
N ASN A 240 6.77 28.00 -13.24
CA ASN A 240 5.66 27.03 -13.29
C ASN A 240 5.97 25.75 -12.49
N THR A 241 7.25 25.36 -12.39
CA THR A 241 7.69 24.18 -11.68
C THR A 241 8.82 24.47 -10.71
N LYS A 242 8.86 23.69 -9.64
CA LYS A 242 9.87 23.72 -8.60
C LYS A 242 10.58 22.37 -8.55
N THR A 243 11.90 22.41 -8.37
CA THR A 243 12.70 21.20 -8.14
C THR A 243 12.94 21.01 -6.65
N THR A 244 12.63 19.82 -6.16
CA THR A 244 12.96 19.37 -4.80
C THR A 244 13.92 18.18 -4.89
N TYR A 245 14.99 18.21 -4.09
CA TYR A 245 15.93 17.12 -3.96
C TYR A 245 15.45 16.12 -2.91
N LEU A 246 15.32 14.86 -3.28
CA LEU A 246 14.81 13.80 -2.41
C LEU A 246 15.90 12.78 -2.16
N LEU A 247 15.98 12.31 -0.92
CA LEU A 247 16.91 11.26 -0.49
C LEU A 247 16.14 9.95 -0.33
N PHE A 248 16.60 8.91 -1.02
CA PHE A 248 16.21 7.52 -0.81
C PHE A 248 16.96 6.99 0.40
N SER A 249 16.24 6.72 1.48
CA SER A 249 16.83 6.08 2.65
C SER A 249 16.96 4.58 2.41
N THR A 250 18.19 4.08 2.38
CA THR A 250 18.49 2.65 2.19
C THR A 250 18.52 1.86 3.50
N GLY A 251 18.48 2.54 4.65
CA GLY A 251 18.52 1.92 6.00
C GLY A 251 19.94 1.50 6.43
N PHE A 252 20.09 1.15 7.71
CA PHE A 252 21.32 0.61 8.29
C PHE A 252 21.56 -0.82 7.78
N GLY A 253 22.71 -1.08 7.16
CA GLY A 253 23.13 -2.43 6.76
C GLY A 253 23.53 -2.61 5.30
N GLY A 254 23.65 -1.53 4.51
CA GLY A 254 24.09 -1.60 3.13
C GLY A 254 23.01 -2.20 2.25
N GLY A 255 22.35 -1.38 1.44
CA GLY A 255 21.39 -1.82 0.46
C GLY A 255 22.02 -2.78 -0.56
N GLN A 256 22.09 -4.08 -0.25
CA GLN A 256 22.62 -5.07 -1.18
C GLN A 256 21.83 -4.98 -2.49
N GLY A 257 22.56 -4.70 -3.58
CA GLY A 257 21.98 -4.53 -4.91
C GLY A 257 21.29 -3.18 -5.18
N ILE A 258 21.23 -2.24 -4.22
CA ILE A 258 20.71 -0.89 -4.47
C ILE A 258 21.80 -0.03 -5.10
N THR A 259 21.54 0.43 -6.32
CA THR A 259 22.42 1.34 -7.07
C THR A 259 21.57 2.47 -7.69
N ALA A 260 22.22 3.56 -8.11
CA ALA A 260 21.54 4.63 -8.83
C ALA A 260 20.86 4.13 -10.12
N ALA A 261 21.51 3.20 -10.83
CA ALA A 261 20.96 2.56 -12.04
C ALA A 261 19.72 1.71 -11.71
N PHE A 262 19.79 0.92 -10.63
CA PHE A 262 18.65 0.15 -10.15
C PHE A 262 17.47 1.08 -9.80
N LEU A 263 17.67 2.12 -8.99
CA LEU A 263 16.62 3.06 -8.63
C LEU A 263 16.02 3.76 -9.87
N SER A 264 16.86 4.12 -10.85
CA SER A 264 16.42 4.73 -12.11
C SER A 264 15.57 3.77 -12.96
N SER A 265 15.80 2.46 -12.86
CA SER A 265 15.03 1.43 -13.58
C SER A 265 13.63 1.18 -13.00
N LEU A 266 13.35 1.65 -11.78
CA LEU A 266 12.08 1.38 -11.10
C LEU A 266 10.90 2.23 -11.60
N GLY A 267 11.17 3.18 -12.51
CA GLY A 267 10.13 4.01 -13.12
C GLY A 267 9.54 5.07 -12.18
N PHE A 268 10.24 5.43 -11.10
CA PHE A 268 9.84 6.57 -10.27
C PHE A 268 10.01 7.88 -11.05
N PRO A 269 9.16 8.90 -10.79
CA PRO A 269 9.29 10.21 -11.43
C PRO A 269 10.43 11.05 -10.84
N ILE A 270 11.51 10.42 -10.37
CA ILE A 270 12.67 11.06 -9.74
C ILE A 270 13.87 10.89 -10.69
N GLN A 271 14.50 11.99 -11.04
CA GLN A 271 15.55 12.07 -12.07
C GLN A 271 16.92 12.27 -11.42
N ASN A 272 17.98 12.19 -12.23
CA ASN A 272 19.36 12.54 -11.83
C ASN A 272 19.79 11.89 -10.51
N ILE A 273 19.47 10.60 -10.34
CA ILE A 273 19.76 9.85 -9.13
C ILE A 273 21.27 9.63 -9.02
N VAL A 274 21.87 10.11 -7.93
CA VAL A 274 23.30 10.01 -7.65
C VAL A 274 23.52 9.47 -6.24
N ALA A 275 24.59 8.69 -6.06
CA ALA A 275 25.01 8.26 -4.73
C ALA A 275 25.56 9.46 -3.95
N GLN A 276 25.11 9.64 -2.71
CA GLN A 276 25.76 10.51 -1.74
C GLN A 276 26.72 9.66 -0.93
N LYS A 277 27.99 10.08 -0.89
CA LYS A 277 28.96 9.53 0.04
C LYS A 277 28.94 10.44 1.27
N GLU A 278 28.54 9.89 2.40
CA GLU A 278 28.94 10.44 3.70
C GLU A 278 30.25 9.75 4.08
N ASP A 279 31.21 10.51 4.61
CA ASP A 279 32.58 10.02 4.86
C ASP A 279 32.64 8.85 5.87
N ASP A 280 31.56 8.61 6.64
CA ASP A 280 31.46 7.60 7.70
C ASP A 280 30.32 6.56 7.53
N ASP A 281 29.47 6.64 6.49
CA ASP A 281 28.39 5.65 6.28
C ASP A 281 28.81 4.57 5.26
N PRO A 282 28.90 3.28 5.66
CA PRO A 282 29.19 2.19 4.73
C PRO A 282 28.08 1.96 3.67
N SER A 283 26.94 2.62 3.79
CA SER A 283 25.79 2.50 2.88
C SER A 283 25.53 3.82 2.17
N PRO A 284 25.76 3.94 0.84
CA PRO A 284 25.46 5.19 0.15
C PRO A 284 23.95 5.43 0.13
N ASN A 285 23.50 6.52 0.76
CA ASN A 285 22.17 7.05 0.46
C ASN A 285 22.16 7.59 -0.97
N PHE A 286 21.00 7.59 -1.63
CA PHE A 286 20.87 8.08 -3.00
C PHE A 286 20.02 9.33 -3.03
N MET A 287 20.47 10.36 -3.72
CA MET A 287 19.71 11.61 -3.90
C MET A 287 19.25 11.70 -5.36
N GLY A 288 18.02 12.14 -5.56
CA GLY A 288 17.49 12.45 -6.89
C GLY A 288 16.69 13.76 -6.90
N GLU A 289 16.34 14.19 -8.10
CA GLU A 289 15.62 15.43 -8.38
C GLU A 289 14.16 15.12 -8.70
N TYR A 290 13.23 15.80 -8.04
CA TYR A 290 11.82 15.72 -8.34
C TYR A 290 11.28 17.09 -8.74
N VAL A 291 10.77 17.16 -9.96
CA VAL A 291 10.15 18.37 -10.52
C VAL A 291 8.64 18.28 -10.34
N HIS A 292 8.06 19.28 -9.68
CA HIS A 292 6.63 19.34 -9.38
C HIS A 292 6.07 20.75 -9.59
N PRO A 293 4.73 20.92 -9.66
CA PRO A 293 4.11 22.23 -9.75
C PRO A 293 4.55 23.16 -8.62
N GLU A 294 4.80 24.44 -8.93
CA GLU A 294 5.27 25.42 -7.96
C GLU A 294 4.32 25.62 -6.78
N ASN A 295 3.02 25.52 -7.03
CA ASN A 295 1.95 25.70 -6.04
C ASN A 295 1.66 24.45 -5.18
N GLU A 296 2.43 23.38 -5.34
CA GLU A 296 2.30 22.14 -4.59
C GLU A 296 3.60 21.81 -3.85
N PHE A 297 3.48 21.14 -2.71
CA PHE A 297 4.62 20.51 -2.07
C PHE A 297 4.94 19.17 -2.75
N TRP A 298 6.21 18.78 -2.78
CA TRP A 298 6.64 17.52 -3.41
C TRP A 298 5.85 16.29 -2.92
N TRP A 299 5.49 16.26 -1.64
CA TRP A 299 4.74 15.16 -1.04
C TRP A 299 3.24 15.15 -1.36
N GLN A 300 2.75 16.17 -2.07
CA GLN A 300 1.38 16.25 -2.57
C GLN A 300 1.28 15.73 -4.02
N SER A 301 2.35 15.89 -4.79
CA SER A 301 2.40 15.53 -6.22
C SER A 301 2.97 14.12 -6.47
N LEU A 302 3.66 13.52 -5.49
CA LEU A 302 4.15 12.13 -5.57
C LEU A 302 3.12 11.11 -5.05
N PRO A 303 3.03 9.92 -5.66
CA PRO A 303 2.19 8.81 -5.19
C PRO A 303 2.83 8.13 -3.96
N LEU A 304 2.76 8.81 -2.83
CA LEU A 304 3.41 8.39 -1.59
C LEU A 304 2.45 7.61 -0.69
N TYR A 305 2.97 6.54 -0.10
CA TYR A 305 2.35 5.86 1.01
C TYR A 305 2.85 6.46 2.32
N LYS A 306 1.92 6.85 3.21
CA LYS A 306 2.24 7.41 4.53
C LYS A 306 1.86 6.39 5.60
N ALA A 307 2.86 5.81 6.25
CA ALA A 307 2.71 4.93 7.41
C ALA A 307 3.20 5.63 8.68
N ALA A 308 2.99 4.96 9.82
CA ALA A 308 3.56 5.38 11.10
C ALA A 308 5.11 5.44 11.05
N THR A 309 5.74 4.62 10.20
CA THR A 309 7.20 4.52 10.08
C THR A 309 7.83 5.53 9.10
N GLY A 310 7.01 6.27 8.34
CA GLY A 310 7.49 7.30 7.43
C GLY A 310 6.69 7.43 6.14
N THR A 311 7.22 8.23 5.23
CA THR A 311 6.68 8.43 3.88
C THR A 311 7.49 7.60 2.89
N SER A 312 6.82 6.71 2.17
CA SER A 312 7.45 5.77 1.25
C SER A 312 6.93 5.92 -0.17
N ILE A 313 7.81 5.76 -1.15
CA ILE A 313 7.45 5.50 -2.54
C ILE A 313 7.52 3.99 -2.78
N VAL A 314 6.57 3.46 -3.56
CA VAL A 314 6.45 2.03 -3.83
C VAL A 314 6.34 1.80 -5.33
N VAL A 315 7.09 0.83 -5.84
CA VAL A 315 7.02 0.41 -7.25
C VAL A 315 5.59 -0.09 -7.52
N PRO A 316 4.91 0.46 -8.54
CA PRO A 316 3.52 0.11 -8.79
C PRO A 316 3.36 -1.39 -9.07
N LEU A 317 2.25 -1.94 -8.60
CA LEU A 317 1.78 -3.28 -8.96
C LEU A 317 0.78 -3.11 -10.10
N TRP A 318 1.03 -3.67 -11.29
CA TRP A 318 0.11 -3.52 -12.43
C TRP A 318 -0.32 -2.06 -12.68
N GLN A 319 0.64 -1.14 -12.64
CA GLN A 319 0.43 0.31 -12.82
C GLN A 319 -0.42 1.00 -11.72
N THR A 320 -0.80 0.29 -10.66
CA THR A 320 -1.45 0.89 -9.48
C THR A 320 -0.48 1.07 -8.31
N HIS A 321 -0.59 2.21 -7.63
CA HIS A 321 0.08 2.50 -6.35
C HIS A 321 -0.80 2.14 -5.14
N ASP A 322 -1.92 1.45 -5.36
CA ASP A 322 -2.84 1.05 -4.30
C ASP A 322 -2.21 -0.08 -3.43
N LEU A 323 -1.75 0.29 -2.22
CA LEU A 323 -1.18 -0.69 -1.29
C LEU A 323 -2.17 -1.73 -0.77
N PHE A 324 -3.46 -1.44 -0.71
CA PHE A 324 -4.45 -2.44 -0.30
C PHE A 324 -4.55 -3.52 -1.37
N VAL A 325 -4.47 -3.15 -2.65
CA VAL A 325 -4.37 -4.10 -3.77
C VAL A 325 -3.13 -4.98 -3.62
N ILE A 326 -1.97 -4.39 -3.31
CA ILE A 326 -0.73 -5.17 -3.05
C ILE A 326 -0.92 -6.16 -1.90
N HIS A 327 -1.45 -5.72 -0.76
CA HIS A 327 -1.72 -6.61 0.38
C HIS A 327 -2.75 -7.69 0.05
N PHE A 328 -3.82 -7.35 -0.65
CA PHE A 328 -4.87 -8.27 -1.07
C PHE A 328 -4.29 -9.40 -1.94
N VAL A 329 -3.51 -9.03 -2.96
CA VAL A 329 -2.88 -9.99 -3.88
C VAL A 329 -1.84 -10.85 -3.16
N THR A 330 -1.05 -10.25 -2.26
CA THR A 330 -0.08 -10.97 -1.42
C THR A 330 -0.77 -11.99 -0.52
N LEU A 331 -1.81 -11.58 0.21
CA LEU A 331 -2.57 -12.46 1.09
C LEU A 331 -3.31 -13.54 0.31
N TYR A 332 -3.82 -13.24 -0.90
CA TYR A 332 -4.40 -14.25 -1.76
C TYR A 332 -3.37 -15.33 -2.09
N ALA A 333 -2.17 -14.96 -2.56
CA ALA A 333 -1.11 -15.90 -2.89
C ALA A 333 -0.74 -16.79 -1.70
N LEU A 334 -0.53 -16.17 -0.54
CA LEU A 334 -0.21 -16.88 0.70
C LEU A 334 -1.35 -17.79 1.15
N SER A 335 -2.61 -17.37 0.98
CA SER A 335 -3.78 -18.21 1.28
C SER A 335 -3.80 -19.49 0.43
N ILE A 336 -3.27 -19.45 -0.80
CA ILE A 336 -3.17 -20.63 -1.66
C ILE A 336 -2.00 -21.50 -1.21
N VAL A 337 -0.85 -20.90 -0.88
CA VAL A 337 0.32 -21.63 -0.36
C VAL A 337 -0.06 -22.45 0.87
N VAL A 338 -0.66 -21.82 1.89
CA VAL A 338 -0.98 -22.48 3.17
C VAL A 338 -2.08 -23.54 3.06
N ARG A 339 -2.96 -23.44 2.06
CA ARG A 339 -4.08 -24.39 1.88
C ARG A 339 -3.74 -25.58 0.99
N TYR A 340 -2.92 -25.35 -0.05
CA TYR A 340 -2.79 -26.31 -1.14
C TYR A 340 -1.37 -26.82 -1.35
N LEU A 341 -0.36 -26.29 -0.64
CA LEU A 341 1.03 -26.70 -0.77
C LEU A 341 1.61 -27.17 0.58
N PRO A 342 1.10 -28.27 1.17
CA PRO A 342 1.50 -28.71 2.51
C PRO A 342 2.99 -29.06 2.62
N SER A 343 3.59 -29.67 1.59
CA SER A 343 5.04 -29.97 1.60
C SER A 343 5.88 -28.70 1.58
N LEU A 344 5.49 -27.69 0.78
CA LEU A 344 6.17 -26.39 0.78
C LEU A 344 5.99 -25.67 2.12
N TRP A 345 4.78 -25.73 2.69
CA TRP A 345 4.50 -25.14 3.99
C TRP A 345 5.34 -25.78 5.10
N HIS A 346 5.55 -27.09 5.05
CA HIS A 346 6.45 -27.78 5.97
C HIS A 346 7.89 -27.27 5.86
N GLU A 347 8.40 -27.07 4.64
CA GLU A 347 9.74 -26.49 4.42
C GLU A 347 9.86 -25.05 4.95
N ILE A 348 8.79 -24.27 4.88
CA ILE A 348 8.72 -22.92 5.46
C ILE A 348 8.73 -22.99 6.99
N GLU A 349 7.96 -23.91 7.58
CA GLU A 349 7.84 -23.96 9.04
C GLU A 349 9.04 -24.60 9.74
N ASN A 350 9.61 -25.65 9.16
CA ASN A 350 10.58 -26.52 9.83
C ASN A 350 11.78 -26.92 8.96
N GLY A 351 11.84 -26.43 7.72
CA GLY A 351 12.86 -26.84 6.74
C GLY A 351 13.76 -25.69 6.31
N VAL A 352 14.23 -25.76 5.07
CA VAL A 352 15.25 -24.83 4.54
C VAL A 352 14.71 -23.45 4.18
N LEU A 353 13.38 -23.24 4.28
CA LEU A 353 12.71 -21.98 3.97
C LEU A 353 12.26 -21.23 5.24
N ASP A 354 12.88 -21.52 6.39
CA ASP A 354 12.62 -20.88 7.68
C ASP A 354 12.78 -19.35 7.68
N HIS A 355 13.71 -18.83 6.88
CA HIS A 355 13.86 -17.40 6.61
C HIS A 355 12.58 -16.76 6.03
N ILE A 356 11.80 -17.52 5.23
CA ILE A 356 10.50 -17.04 4.75
C ILE A 356 9.47 -17.02 5.89
N LYS A 357 9.50 -17.99 6.81
CA LYS A 357 8.62 -17.95 7.99
C LYS A 357 8.87 -16.69 8.81
N ALA A 358 10.13 -16.33 9.06
CA ALA A 358 10.48 -15.11 9.79
C ALA A 358 9.90 -13.85 9.12
N LEU A 359 9.99 -13.76 7.79
CA LEU A 359 9.39 -12.69 7.00
C LEU A 359 7.86 -12.66 7.11
N LEU A 360 7.20 -13.83 7.03
CA LEU A 360 5.74 -13.95 7.10
C LEU A 360 5.19 -13.66 8.51
N ASP A 361 5.92 -14.03 9.57
CA ASP A 361 5.54 -13.68 10.94
C ASP A 361 5.48 -12.15 11.11
N HIS A 362 6.49 -11.42 10.62
CA HIS A 362 6.48 -9.96 10.59
C HIS A 362 5.35 -9.41 9.71
N TYR A 363 5.16 -9.99 8.52
CA TYR A 363 4.09 -9.57 7.62
C TYR A 363 2.71 -9.65 8.28
N THR A 364 2.43 -10.73 9.01
CA THR A 364 1.14 -10.87 9.70
C THR A 364 0.92 -9.83 10.80
N SER A 365 1.99 -9.41 11.49
CA SER A 365 1.95 -8.33 12.50
C SER A 365 1.72 -6.95 11.85
N VAL A 366 2.30 -6.72 10.68
CA VAL A 366 2.10 -5.50 9.91
C VAL A 366 0.65 -5.38 9.44
N VAL A 367 0.13 -6.40 8.76
CA VAL A 367 -1.19 -6.30 8.13
C VAL A 367 -2.34 -6.30 9.13
N SER A 368 -2.14 -6.77 10.37
CA SER A 368 -3.14 -6.64 11.43
C SER A 368 -3.34 -5.21 11.92
N VAL A 369 -2.47 -4.27 11.52
CA VAL A 369 -2.64 -2.82 11.76
C VAL A 369 -2.96 -2.10 10.46
N VAL A 370 -2.18 -2.37 9.40
CA VAL A 370 -2.27 -1.63 8.13
C VAL A 370 -3.60 -1.85 7.43
N LEU A 371 -4.06 -3.10 7.27
CA LEU A 371 -5.31 -3.38 6.55
C LEU A 371 -6.55 -2.81 7.23
N PRO A 372 -6.75 -2.95 8.55
CA PRO A 372 -7.86 -2.31 9.24
C PRO A 372 -7.87 -0.80 9.06
N GLN A 373 -6.72 -0.14 9.22
CA GLN A 373 -6.60 1.30 9.05
C GLN A 373 -6.99 1.73 7.64
N MET A 374 -6.41 1.09 6.61
CA MET A 374 -6.74 1.35 5.21
C MET A 374 -8.23 1.09 4.92
N GLY A 375 -8.77 -0.01 5.43
CA GLY A 375 -10.17 -0.37 5.29
C GLY A 375 -11.11 0.69 5.86
N ILE A 376 -10.87 1.14 7.08
CA ILE A 376 -11.68 2.21 7.69
C ILE A 376 -11.61 3.49 6.86
N GLN A 377 -10.40 3.92 6.47
CA GLN A 377 -10.23 5.14 5.69
C GLN A 377 -10.98 5.09 4.36
N ARG A 378 -10.94 3.93 3.69
CA ARG A 378 -11.61 3.72 2.40
C ARG A 378 -13.13 3.63 2.51
N ILE A 379 -13.63 2.92 3.52
CA ILE A 379 -15.07 2.77 3.74
C ILE A 379 -15.67 4.11 4.18
N THR A 380 -15.01 4.85 5.06
CA THR A 380 -15.53 6.12 5.62
C THR A 380 -15.24 7.34 4.74
N GLY A 381 -14.17 7.32 3.94
CA GLY A 381 -13.64 8.50 3.26
C GLY A 381 -12.94 9.48 4.21
N VAL A 382 -12.60 9.06 5.42
CA VAL A 382 -11.95 9.88 6.46
C VAL A 382 -10.52 9.36 6.66
N ARG A 383 -9.55 10.27 6.67
CA ARG A 383 -8.16 9.92 6.96
C ARG A 383 -8.00 9.65 8.45
N LEU A 384 -7.39 8.52 8.79
CA LEU A 384 -7.11 8.15 10.18
C LEU A 384 -5.66 8.42 10.54
N ASN A 385 -5.45 9.20 11.59
CA ASN A 385 -4.16 9.39 12.23
C ASN A 385 -4.15 8.64 13.56
N LEU A 386 -3.34 7.56 13.63
CA LEU A 386 -3.08 6.85 14.88
C LEU A 386 -2.01 7.60 15.65
N ILE A 387 -2.29 7.91 16.91
CA ILE A 387 -1.44 8.72 17.77
C ILE A 387 -1.17 7.92 19.04
N TYR A 388 0.10 7.63 19.30
CA TYR A 388 0.52 6.98 20.54
C TYR A 388 0.66 8.02 21.66
N PRO A 389 0.19 7.72 22.89
CA PRO A 389 0.43 8.58 24.04
C PRO A 389 1.92 8.90 24.21
N GLY A 390 2.24 10.16 24.48
CA GLY A 390 3.62 10.63 24.63
C GLY A 390 4.37 10.89 23.33
N SER A 391 3.77 10.65 22.15
CA SER A 391 4.32 11.13 20.89
C SER A 391 4.18 12.65 20.77
N GLY A 392 5.05 13.31 19.99
CA GLY A 392 5.01 14.76 19.78
C GLY A 392 3.72 15.29 19.10
N SER A 393 2.88 14.38 18.59
CA SER A 393 1.57 14.66 18.01
C SER A 393 0.39 14.30 18.95
N SER A 394 0.66 13.87 20.17
CA SER A 394 -0.36 13.54 21.17
C SER A 394 -1.09 14.82 21.64
N PRO A 395 -2.44 14.87 21.62
CA PRO A 395 -3.15 15.97 22.24
C PRO A 395 -2.84 16.01 23.73
N ILE A 396 -2.49 17.20 24.23
CA ILE A 396 -2.14 17.48 25.62
C ILE A 396 -3.36 17.30 26.53
#